data_AF-A0A1C8FJ21-F1
#
_entry.id   AF-A0A1C8FJ21-F1
#
_cell.length_a   1.000
_cell.length_b   1.000
_cell.length_c   1.000
_cell.angle_alpha   90.00
_cell.angle_beta   90.00
_cell.angle_gamma   90.00
#
_symmetry.space_group_name_H-M   'P 1'
#
loop_
_entity.id
_entity.type
_entity.pdbx_description
1 polymer ?
#
loop_
_entity_poly.entity_id
_entity_poly.type
_entity_poly.pdbx_seq_one_letter_code
_entity_poly.pdbx_strand_id
1 'polypeptide(L)'
;MKLTITNGASTSIDIAVSAWRNDGNDSYYSIAQGESDTWDRSDARGYLMAVKMKSQVKTYYISQTSKIVVEDNIVKDHGQTLNPLYAVNNM
;
A
#
# COMPACT_ATOMS: atom_id res chain seq x y z
N MET A 1 6.21 14.34 -2.36
CA MET A 1 6.62 13.73 -1.07
C MET A 1 6.84 12.24 -1.33
N LYS A 2 7.62 11.57 -0.48
CA LYS A 2 8.11 10.20 -0.77
C LYS A 2 7.40 9.21 0.14
N LEU A 3 6.50 8.42 -0.45
CA LEU A 3 5.89 7.24 0.16
C LEU A 3 6.85 6.05 -0.03
N THR A 4 7.11 5.29 1.02
CA THR A 4 7.93 4.07 0.92
C THR A 4 7.11 2.86 1.34
N ILE A 5 7.22 1.78 0.57
CA ILE A 5 6.56 0.50 0.86
C ILE A 5 7.62 -0.59 0.84
N THR A 6 7.77 -1.29 1.96
CA THR A 6 8.69 -2.41 2.16
C THR A 6 7.91 -3.70 2.24
N ASN A 7 8.36 -4.72 1.50
CA ASN A 7 7.85 -6.07 1.61
C ASN A 7 8.62 -6.84 2.70
N GLY A 8 8.03 -6.93 3.89
CA GLY A 8 8.49 -7.78 4.98
C GLY A 8 7.83 -9.16 5.02
N ALA A 9 6.98 -9.49 4.04
CA ALA A 9 6.29 -10.77 3.96
C ALA A 9 7.24 -11.89 3.50
N SER A 10 6.82 -13.13 3.72
CA SER A 10 7.61 -14.32 3.33
C SER A 10 7.65 -14.58 1.82
N THR A 11 6.92 -13.82 1.02
CA THR A 11 6.76 -13.99 -0.42
C THR A 11 6.69 -12.64 -1.13
N SER A 12 6.84 -12.63 -2.45
CA SER A 12 6.59 -11.42 -3.26
C SER A 12 5.16 -10.94 -3.10
N ILE A 13 4.98 -9.62 -3.07
CA ILE A 13 3.67 -8.95 -3.02
C ILE A 13 3.48 -8.08 -4.25
N ASP A 14 2.24 -7.93 -4.71
CA ASP A 14 1.91 -6.92 -5.72
C ASP A 14 1.23 -5.73 -5.04
N ILE A 15 1.72 -4.53 -5.32
CA ILE A 15 1.25 -3.28 -4.74
C ILE A 15 0.75 -2.34 -5.84
N ALA A 16 -0.42 -1.76 -5.65
CA ALA A 16 -0.91 -0.65 -6.45
C ALA A 16 -1.24 0.52 -5.52
N VAL A 17 -0.81 1.73 -5.89
CA VAL A 17 -1.12 2.96 -5.15
C VAL A 17 -1.87 3.89 -6.09
N SER A 18 -3.09 4.27 -5.73
CA SER A 18 -3.89 5.21 -6.51
C SER A 18 -3.10 6.48 -6.81
N ALA A 19 -3.39 7.11 -7.93
CA ALA A 19 -2.79 8.38 -8.31
C ALA A 19 -3.89 9.45 -8.41
N TRP A 20 -3.60 10.66 -7.95
CA TRP A 20 -4.33 11.83 -8.45
C TRP A 20 -3.79 12.19 -9.84
N ARG A 21 -4.55 12.98 -10.61
CA ARG A 21 -4.31 13.30 -12.04
C ARG A 21 -2.87 13.12 -12.56
N ASN A 22 -1.89 13.80 -11.95
CA ASN A 22 -0.52 13.86 -12.45
C ASN A 22 0.48 13.00 -11.63
N ASP A 23 0.03 12.20 -10.67
CA ASP A 23 0.92 11.40 -9.80
C ASP A 23 1.42 10.09 -10.48
N GLY A 24 1.18 9.90 -11.78
CA GLY A 24 1.75 8.80 -12.55
C GLY A 24 0.96 7.50 -12.50
N ASN A 25 1.66 6.35 -12.52
CA ASN A 25 1.06 5.02 -12.68
C ASN A 25 0.42 4.51 -11.37
N ASP A 26 -0.74 3.87 -11.50
CA ASP A 26 -1.53 3.22 -10.44
C ASP A 26 -1.68 1.70 -10.65
N SER A 27 -0.97 1.14 -11.62
CA SER A 27 -0.90 -0.31 -11.88
C SER A 27 -0.19 -1.06 -10.75
N TYR A 28 -0.48 -2.36 -10.65
CA TYR A 28 0.25 -3.24 -9.75
C TYR A 28 1.73 -3.33 -10.12
N TYR A 29 2.57 -3.31 -9.10
CA TYR A 29 4.01 -3.50 -9.18
C TYR A 29 4.45 -4.53 -8.13
N SER A 30 5.25 -5.51 -8.55
CA SER A 30 5.71 -6.58 -7.68
C SER A 30 6.94 -6.17 -6.89
N ILE A 31 6.90 -6.34 -5.57
CA ILE A 31 8.05 -6.14 -4.68
C ILE A 31 8.50 -7.51 -4.17
N ALA A 32 9.75 -7.88 -4.43
CA ALA A 32 10.34 -9.11 -3.92
C ALA A 32 10.45 -9.10 -2.38
N GLN A 33 10.60 -10.28 -1.77
CA GLN A 33 10.77 -10.39 -0.33
C GLN A 33 12.00 -9.60 0.14
N GLY A 34 11.85 -8.79 1.18
CA GLY A 34 12.92 -7.98 1.78
C GLY A 34 13.21 -6.67 1.04
N GLU A 35 12.64 -6.48 -0.15
CA GLU A 35 12.84 -5.29 -0.96
C GLU A 35 11.84 -4.18 -0.60
N SER A 36 12.15 -2.97 -1.05
CA SER A 36 11.28 -1.81 -0.91
C SER A 36 11.27 -0.97 -2.17
N ASP A 37 10.18 -0.25 -2.39
CA ASP A 37 10.11 0.75 -3.44
C ASP A 37 9.45 2.04 -2.93
N THR A 38 9.52 3.07 -3.74
CA THR A 38 9.02 4.40 -3.40
C THR A 38 8.16 4.99 -4.49
N TRP A 39 7.07 5.63 -4.05
CA TRP A 39 6.15 6.32 -4.93
C TRP A 39 6.24 7.81 -4.68
N ASP A 40 6.37 8.57 -5.76
CA ASP A 40 6.18 10.02 -5.70
C ASP A 40 4.68 10.31 -5.66
N ARG A 41 4.27 10.84 -4.50
CA ARG A 41 2.89 11.19 -4.17
C ARG A 41 2.91 12.54 -3.47
N SER A 42 2.12 13.50 -3.95
CA SER A 42 2.23 14.91 -3.56
C SER A 42 0.94 15.54 -3.05
N ASP A 43 -0.17 14.82 -3.15
CA ASP A 43 -1.47 15.28 -2.68
C ASP A 43 -1.67 14.93 -1.20
N ALA A 44 -2.02 15.96 -0.42
CA ALA A 44 -2.21 15.84 1.02
C ALA A 44 -3.48 15.07 1.42
N ARG A 45 -4.43 14.84 0.49
CA ARG A 45 -5.66 14.07 0.76
C ARG A 45 -5.41 12.58 0.97
N GLY A 46 -4.19 12.11 0.71
CA GLY A 46 -3.84 10.70 0.81
C GLY A 46 -4.31 9.88 -0.39
N TYR A 47 -4.17 8.57 -0.24
CA TYR A 47 -4.25 7.61 -1.33
C TYR A 47 -4.82 6.28 -0.84
N LEU A 48 -5.32 5.50 -1.79
CA LEU A 48 -5.65 4.09 -1.58
C LEU A 48 -4.47 3.23 -2.04
N MET A 49 -4.06 2.30 -1.19
CA MET A 49 -3.08 1.27 -1.50
C MET A 49 -3.77 -0.09 -1.53
N ALA A 50 -3.70 -0.78 -2.65
CA ALA A 50 -4.10 -2.17 -2.76
C ALA A 50 -2.88 -3.07 -2.59
N VAL A 51 -2.97 -4.02 -1.67
CA VAL A 51 -1.97 -5.07 -1.43
C VAL A 51 -2.57 -6.39 -1.88
N LYS A 52 -1.97 -6.98 -2.90
CA LYS A 52 -2.31 -8.32 -3.36
C LYS A 52 -1.23 -9.29 -2.89
N MET A 53 -1.64 -10.26 -2.09
CA MET A 53 -0.79 -11.31 -1.55
C MET A 53 -1.54 -12.62 -1.59
N LYS A 54 -0.94 -13.65 -2.21
CA LYS A 54 -1.61 -14.94 -2.49
C LYS A 54 -2.93 -14.69 -3.25
N SER A 55 -4.05 -15.19 -2.73
CA SER A 55 -5.40 -15.04 -3.32
C SER A 55 -6.21 -13.90 -2.70
N GLN A 56 -5.61 -13.05 -1.86
CA GLN A 56 -6.31 -11.95 -1.18
C GLN A 56 -5.83 -10.60 -1.70
N VAL A 57 -6.78 -9.68 -1.83
CA VAL A 57 -6.51 -8.25 -2.04
C VAL A 57 -7.09 -7.49 -0.87
N LYS A 58 -6.27 -6.67 -0.22
CA LYS A 58 -6.69 -5.78 0.88
C LYS A 58 -6.34 -4.34 0.51
N THR A 59 -7.25 -3.41 0.78
CA THR A 59 -7.06 -1.99 0.49
C THR A 59 -6.87 -1.20 1.78
N TYR A 60 -6.00 -0.20 1.76
CA TYR A 60 -5.67 0.64 2.91
C TYR A 60 -5.66 2.10 2.51
N TYR A 61 -6.02 2.98 3.45
CA TYR A 61 -5.74 4.41 3.32
C TYR A 61 -4.32 4.68 3.77
N ILE A 62 -3.56 5.45 2.98
CA ILE A 62 -2.19 5.86 3.28
C ILE A 62 -1.96 7.34 2.93
N SER A 63 -0.97 7.96 3.56
CA SER A 63 -0.57 9.35 3.30
C SER A 63 0.59 9.44 2.30
N GLN A 64 0.81 10.63 1.75
CA GLN A 64 1.95 10.97 0.87
C GLN A 64 3.35 10.83 1.51
N THR A 65 3.42 10.59 2.83
CA THR A 65 4.66 10.37 3.59
C THR A 65 4.67 9.06 4.34
N SER A 66 3.70 8.18 4.10
CA SER A 66 3.60 6.91 4.82
C SER A 66 4.87 6.05 4.63
N LYS A 67 5.16 5.26 5.65
CA LYS A 67 6.26 4.29 5.67
C LYS A 67 5.66 2.93 5.95
N ILE A 68 5.29 2.26 4.87
CA ILE A 68 4.51 1.02 4.92
C ILE A 68 5.45 -0.18 5.02
N VAL A 69 5.13 -1.09 5.93
CA VAL A 69 5.70 -2.44 5.98
C VAL A 69 4.55 -3.43 5.83
N VAL A 70 4.61 -4.26 4.79
CA VAL A 70 3.66 -5.35 4.56
C VAL A 70 4.28 -6.65 5.07
N GLU A 71 3.66 -7.26 6.07
CA GLU A 71 3.99 -8.59 6.60
C GLU A 71 2.87 -9.57 6.21
N ASP A 72 3.07 -10.88 6.41
CA ASP A 72 2.14 -11.93 5.92
C ASP A 72 0.67 -11.73 6.34
N ASN A 73 0.43 -11.15 7.52
CA ASN A 73 -0.91 -10.99 8.08
C ASN A 73 -1.27 -9.56 8.49
N ILE A 74 -0.33 -8.62 8.41
CA ILE A 74 -0.48 -7.28 8.95
C ILE A 74 0.22 -6.26 8.06
N VAL A 75 -0.36 -5.06 7.99
CA VAL A 75 0.25 -3.90 7.34
C VAL A 75 0.46 -2.83 8.38
N LYS A 76 1.65 -2.24 8.41
CA LYS A 76 2.00 -1.19 9.37
C LYS A 76 2.37 0.10 8.63
N ASP A 77 1.94 1.24 9.15
CA ASP A 77 2.40 2.57 8.75
C ASP A 77 3.14 3.23 9.92
N HIS A 78 4.42 3.56 9.73
CA HIS A 78 5.28 4.08 10.82
C HIS A 78 5.24 3.19 12.09
N GLY A 79 5.15 1.87 11.90
CA GLY A 79 5.05 0.88 12.98
C GLY A 79 3.66 0.70 13.59
N GLN A 80 2.67 1.54 13.22
CA GLN A 80 1.29 1.40 13.66
C GLN A 80 0.50 0.49 12.73
N THR A 81 -0.30 -0.41 13.28
CA THR A 81 -1.10 -1.34 12.47
C THR A 81 -2.20 -0.61 11.73
N LEU A 82 -2.30 -0.85 10.42
CA LEU A 82 -3.43 -0.42 9.60
C LEU A 82 -4.49 -1.52 9.54
N ASN A 83 -5.75 -1.11 9.67
CA ASN A 83 -6.88 -1.96 9.35
C ASN A 83 -7.23 -1.79 7.86
N PRO A 84 -7.50 -2.88 7.14
CA PRO A 84 -7.98 -2.78 5.77
C PRO A 84 -9.36 -2.11 5.71
N LEU A 85 -9.60 -1.40 4.62
CA LEU A 85 -10.87 -0.78 4.30
C LEU A 85 -11.81 -1.86 3.75
N TYR A 86 -13.02 -1.91 4.29
CA TYR A 86 -14.08 -2.81 3.84
C TYR A 86 -15.25 -1.99 3.31
N ALA A 87 -15.93 -2.51 2.29
CA ALA A 87 -17.23 -1.98 1.91
C ALA A 87 -18.19 -2.18 3.09
N VAL A 88 -18.80 -1.10 3.56
CA VAL A 88 -19.92 -1.20 4.49
C VAL A 88 -21.15 -1.53 3.66
N ASN A 89 -21.59 -2.80 3.70
CA ASN A 89 -22.87 -3.17 3.14
C ASN A 89 -23.96 -2.72 4.13
N ASN A 90 -24.56 -1.57 3.87
CA ASN A 90 -25.79 -1.18 4.55
C ASN A 90 -26.91 -2.12 4.04
N MET A 91 -27.31 -3.06 4.89
CA MET A 91 -28.52 -3.87 4.68
C MET A 91 -29.76 -3.04 5.02
#